data_AF-A0A7W0A0U0-F1
#
_entry.id   AF-A0A7W0A0U0-F1
#
_cell.length_a   1.000
_cell.length_b   1.000
_cell.length_c   1.000
_cell.angle_alpha   90.00
_cell.angle_beta   90.00
_cell.angle_gamma   90.00
#
_symmetry.space_group_name_H-M   'P 1'
#
loop_
_entity.id
_entity.type
_entity.pdbx_description
1 polymer ?
#
loop_
_entity_poly.entity_id
_entity_poly.type
_entity_poly.pdbx_seq_one_letter_code
_entity_poly.pdbx_strand_id
1 'polypeptide(L)'
;MALTGRRLRELRHEEVRRFSLDGAPAGRPPSGPTAEIEPSPTTWGLLLAWLVFLPLAVALEPAPAASGPQPAWAVVLGLASIFALAFTAAGLVRGRRTGLIGSAAAAGLFLFGSIMCPVSGHHGGVGAWWFVQMAGFAALGALSLAAMRLSRSNK
;
A
#
# COMPACT_ATOMS: atom_id res chain seq x y z
N MET A 1 -6.10 -44.95 -57.35
CA MET A 1 -7.04 -43.80 -57.49
C MET A 1 -6.30 -42.53 -57.06
N ALA A 2 -5.84 -41.74 -58.04
CA ALA A 2 -5.06 -40.53 -57.79
C ALA A 2 -6.00 -39.36 -57.48
N LEU A 3 -5.93 -38.84 -56.25
CA LEU A 3 -6.64 -37.62 -55.86
C LEU A 3 -5.91 -36.42 -56.47
N THR A 4 -6.58 -35.77 -57.41
CA THR A 4 -6.13 -34.57 -58.12
C THR A 4 -5.79 -33.44 -57.15
N GLY A 5 -4.67 -32.74 -57.39
CA GLY A 5 -4.15 -31.62 -56.57
C GLY A 5 -5.06 -30.37 -56.46
N ARG A 6 -6.31 -30.48 -56.91
CA ARG A 6 -7.40 -29.53 -56.65
C ARG A 6 -8.11 -29.85 -55.32
N ARG A 7 -8.35 -31.14 -55.02
CA ARG A 7 -8.96 -31.58 -53.74
C ARG A 7 -8.07 -31.36 -52.52
N LEU A 8 -6.75 -31.48 -52.68
CA LEU A 8 -5.79 -31.16 -51.61
C LEU A 8 -5.74 -29.66 -51.29
N ARG A 9 -6.16 -28.79 -52.21
CA ARG A 9 -6.25 -27.34 -51.98
C ARG A 9 -7.54 -26.94 -51.27
N GLU A 10 -8.64 -27.62 -51.54
CA GLU A 10 -9.92 -27.44 -50.83
C GLU A 10 -9.81 -27.89 -49.36
N LEU A 11 -9.17 -29.03 -49.09
CA LEU A 11 -8.93 -29.50 -47.72
C LEU A 11 -7.99 -28.60 -46.90
N ARG A 12 -7.18 -27.76 -47.56
CA ARG A 12 -6.23 -26.85 -46.86
C ARG A 12 -6.87 -25.54 -46.40
N HIS A 13 -8.07 -25.21 -46.89
CA HIS A 13 -8.76 -23.98 -46.54
C HIS A 13 -9.81 -24.13 -45.43
N GLU A 14 -10.21 -25.36 -45.10
CA GLU A 14 -11.33 -25.60 -44.19
C GLU A 14 -10.93 -25.99 -42.76
N GLU A 15 -9.67 -26.36 -42.53
CA GLU A 15 -9.17 -26.76 -41.20
C GLU A 15 -8.01 -25.90 -40.69
N VAL A 16 -8.05 -24.61 -40.99
CA VAL A 16 -7.39 -23.59 -40.15
C VAL A 16 -8.48 -22.69 -39.60
N ARG A 17 -9.39 -23.29 -38.79
CA ARG A 17 -9.88 -22.55 -37.64
C ARG A 17 -8.64 -22.25 -36.81
N ARG A 18 -8.04 -21.07 -37.06
CA ARG A 18 -7.37 -20.34 -36.00
C ARG A 18 -8.30 -20.48 -34.81
N PHE A 19 -7.83 -21.21 -33.79
CA PHE A 19 -8.20 -20.88 -32.43
C PHE A 19 -7.87 -19.40 -32.32
N SER A 20 -8.87 -18.57 -32.59
CA SER A 20 -8.83 -17.16 -32.31
C SER A 20 -8.73 -17.10 -30.79
N LEU A 21 -7.50 -16.95 -30.32
CA LEU A 21 -7.22 -16.46 -28.98
C LEU A 21 -7.61 -14.97 -28.85
N ASP A 22 -8.39 -14.42 -29.79
CA ASP A 22 -9.03 -13.11 -29.65
C ASP A 22 -10.29 -13.18 -28.75
N GLY A 23 -10.58 -14.37 -28.19
CA GLY A 23 -11.57 -14.59 -27.14
C GLY A 23 -10.98 -14.73 -25.72
N ALA A 24 -9.68 -14.54 -25.51
CA ALA A 24 -9.23 -14.24 -24.15
C ALA A 24 -9.78 -12.84 -23.83
N PRO A 25 -10.66 -12.67 -22.83
CA PRO A 25 -11.11 -11.33 -22.46
C PRO A 25 -9.86 -10.48 -22.28
N ALA A 26 -9.76 -9.40 -23.05
CA ALA A 26 -8.62 -8.48 -23.03
C ALA A 26 -8.10 -8.38 -21.60
N GLY A 27 -6.88 -8.90 -21.41
CA GLY A 27 -6.42 -9.44 -20.14
C GLY A 27 -6.78 -8.51 -18.99
N ARG A 28 -7.57 -9.01 -18.03
CA ARG A 28 -7.79 -8.31 -16.77
C ARG A 28 -6.40 -7.95 -16.23
N PRO A 29 -6.04 -6.66 -16.14
CA PRO A 29 -4.72 -6.27 -15.68
C PRO A 29 -4.49 -6.87 -14.29
N PRO A 30 -3.23 -7.19 -13.92
CA PRO A 30 -2.92 -7.87 -12.68
C PRO A 30 -3.66 -7.20 -11.51
N SER A 31 -4.56 -7.97 -10.91
CA SER A 31 -5.40 -7.58 -9.78
C SER A 31 -4.83 -8.27 -8.55
N GLY A 32 -3.65 -7.79 -8.13
CA GLY A 32 -2.89 -8.41 -7.06
C GLY A 32 -2.20 -7.37 -6.19
N PRO A 33 -1.58 -7.79 -5.08
CA PRO A 33 -0.76 -6.92 -4.25
C PRO A 33 0.42 -6.34 -5.04
N THR A 34 0.95 -7.06 -6.02
CA THR A 34 2.04 -6.63 -6.90
C THR A 34 1.62 -5.76 -8.08
N ALA A 35 0.33 -5.43 -8.19
CA ALA A 35 -0.16 -4.59 -9.28
C ALA A 35 0.56 -3.24 -9.31
N GLU A 36 1.04 -2.86 -10.48
CA GLU A 36 1.56 -1.52 -10.73
C GLU A 36 0.42 -0.50 -10.66
N ILE A 37 0.77 0.66 -10.13
CA ILE A 37 -0.04 1.86 -10.04
C ILE A 37 0.80 2.91 -10.75
N GLU A 38 0.22 3.57 -11.75
CA GLU A 38 0.92 4.68 -12.39
C GLU A 38 1.32 5.72 -11.34
N PRO A 39 2.58 6.21 -11.37
CA PRO A 39 3.01 7.28 -10.48
C PRO A 39 2.09 8.48 -10.63
N SER A 40 1.23 8.67 -9.63
CA SER A 40 0.23 9.73 -9.63
C SER A 40 0.61 10.83 -8.64
N PRO A 41 0.10 12.07 -8.82
CA PRO A 41 0.24 13.14 -7.83
C PRO A 41 -0.21 12.68 -6.43
N THR A 42 -1.19 11.78 -6.34
CA THR A 42 -1.64 11.18 -5.07
C THR A 42 -0.57 10.32 -4.40
N THR A 43 0.15 9.50 -5.17
CA THR A 43 1.19 8.60 -4.63
C THR A 43 2.38 9.40 -4.11
N TRP A 44 2.80 10.43 -4.87
CA TRP A 44 3.85 11.37 -4.43
C TRP A 44 3.39 12.24 -3.27
N GLY A 45 2.15 12.73 -3.29
CA GLY A 45 1.56 13.48 -2.19
C GLY A 45 1.53 12.67 -0.90
N LEU A 46 1.23 11.37 -0.97
CA LEU A 46 1.26 10.48 0.19
C LEU A 46 2.68 10.25 0.74
N LEU A 47 3.67 10.08 -0.15
CA LEU A 47 5.08 10.03 0.26
C LEU A 47 5.50 11.31 0.98
N LEU A 48 5.18 12.47 0.41
CA LEU A 48 5.48 13.77 1.03
C LEU A 48 4.75 13.93 2.36
N ALA A 49 3.48 13.52 2.45
CA ALA A 49 2.71 13.58 3.68
C ALA A 49 3.35 12.74 4.79
N TRP A 50 3.86 11.54 4.49
CA TRP A 50 4.64 10.75 5.45
C TRP A 50 5.95 11.44 5.86
N LEU A 51 6.70 11.96 4.90
CA LEU A 51 7.97 12.65 5.15
C LEU A 51 7.82 13.92 6.00
N VAL A 52 6.68 14.59 5.93
CA VAL A 52 6.42 15.81 6.71
C VAL A 52 5.77 15.48 8.05
N PHE A 53 4.73 14.64 8.04
CA PHE A 53 3.92 14.41 9.24
C PHE A 53 4.65 13.56 10.28
N LEU A 54 5.42 12.55 9.86
CA LEU A 54 6.11 11.68 10.81
C LEU A 54 7.15 12.43 11.66
N PRO A 55 8.05 13.26 11.08
CA PRO A 55 8.96 14.08 11.89
C PRO A 55 8.22 15.07 12.80
N LEU A 56 7.12 15.66 12.33
CA LEU A 56 6.28 16.53 13.14
C LEU A 56 5.68 15.77 14.34
N ALA A 57 5.15 14.56 14.11
CA ALA A 57 4.58 13.72 15.15
C ALA A 57 5.63 13.37 16.22
N VAL A 58 6.84 13.01 15.80
CA VAL A 58 7.98 12.73 16.69
C VAL A 58 8.39 13.97 17.47
N ALA A 59 8.43 15.15 16.83
CA ALA A 59 8.79 16.40 17.50
C ALA A 59 7.76 16.87 18.54
N LEU A 60 6.48 16.51 18.35
CA LEU A 60 5.40 16.81 19.28
C LEU A 60 5.33 15.82 20.45
N GLU A 61 5.90 14.63 20.31
CA GLU A 61 5.86 13.58 21.32
C GLU A 61 6.78 13.93 22.50
N PRO A 62 6.27 13.91 23.75
CA PRO A 62 7.10 14.12 24.92
C PRO A 62 8.18 13.05 25.05
N ALA A 63 9.26 13.35 25.77
CA ALA A 63 10.23 12.32 26.11
C ALA A 63 9.55 11.17 26.90
N PRO A 64 9.98 9.91 26.71
CA PRO A 64 9.52 8.79 27.51
C PRO A 64 9.69 9.07 29.01
N ALA A 65 8.78 8.54 29.83
CA ALA A 65 8.83 8.69 31.27
C ALA A 65 10.15 8.11 31.82
N ALA A 66 10.84 8.87 32.67
CA ALA A 66 12.22 8.57 33.12
C ALA A 66 12.32 7.36 34.05
N SER A 67 11.20 6.83 34.57
CA SER A 67 11.18 5.81 35.61
C SER A 67 10.54 4.52 35.12
N GLY A 68 11.31 3.66 34.44
CA GLY A 68 10.90 2.29 34.15
C GLY A 68 11.61 1.70 32.92
N PRO A 69 11.73 0.37 32.85
CA PRO A 69 12.20 -0.30 31.64
C PRO A 69 11.22 -0.04 30.47
N GLN A 70 11.78 0.15 29.27
CA GLN A 70 10.98 0.26 28.04
C GLN A 70 10.05 -0.95 27.91
N PRO A 71 8.73 -0.75 27.78
CA PRO A 71 7.83 -1.89 27.67
C PRO A 71 8.06 -2.64 26.36
N ALA A 72 8.13 -3.98 26.43
CA ALA A 72 8.48 -4.82 25.27
C ALA A 72 7.55 -4.62 24.07
N TRP A 73 6.26 -4.37 24.31
CA TRP A 73 5.29 -4.10 23.24
C TRP A 73 5.65 -2.83 22.45
N ALA A 74 6.19 -1.80 23.10
CA ALA A 74 6.57 -0.55 22.45
C ALA A 74 7.81 -0.75 21.56
N VAL A 75 8.75 -1.60 21.97
CA VAL A 75 9.91 -1.99 21.14
C VAL A 75 9.44 -2.73 19.89
N VAL A 76 8.58 -3.74 20.06
CA VAL A 76 8.04 -4.52 18.93
C VAL A 76 7.24 -3.61 17.99
N LEU A 77 6.41 -2.72 18.53
CA LEU A 77 5.66 -1.75 17.75
C LEU A 77 6.57 -0.81 16.96
N GLY A 78 7.61 -0.26 17.60
CA GLY A 78 8.58 0.61 16.94
C GLY A 78 9.27 -0.07 15.77
N LEU A 79 9.73 -1.32 15.96
CA LEU A 79 10.32 -2.12 14.88
C LEU A 79 9.31 -2.38 13.75
N ALA A 80 8.09 -2.81 14.10
CA ALA A 80 7.04 -3.05 13.12
C ALA A 80 6.71 -1.80 12.30
N SER A 81 6.62 -0.63 12.95
CA SER A 81 6.38 0.65 12.32
C SER A 81 7.51 1.04 11.35
N ILE A 82 8.78 0.82 11.72
CA ILE A 82 9.93 1.07 10.85
C ILE A 82 9.88 0.16 9.61
N PHE A 83 9.62 -1.14 9.79
CA PHE A 83 9.48 -2.07 8.67
C PHE A 83 8.30 -1.69 7.76
N ALA A 84 7.16 -1.31 8.34
CA ALA A 84 5.99 -0.87 7.60
C ALA A 84 6.27 0.41 6.80
N LEU A 85 7.01 1.38 7.36
CA LEU A 85 7.46 2.58 6.65
C LEU A 85 8.41 2.26 5.52
N ALA A 86 9.41 1.40 5.75
CA ALA A 86 10.34 0.98 4.71
C ALA A 86 9.60 0.28 3.55
N PHE A 87 8.65 -0.58 3.88
CA PHE A 87 7.80 -1.26 2.91
C PHE A 87 6.89 -0.28 2.14
N THR A 88 6.34 0.72 2.84
CA THR A 88 5.57 1.83 2.27
C THR A 88 6.42 2.60 1.25
N ALA A 89 7.57 3.11 1.68
CA ALA A 89 8.46 3.90 0.83
C ALA A 89 8.91 3.12 -0.40
N ALA A 90 9.38 1.87 -0.22
CA ALA A 90 9.81 1.01 -1.32
C ALA A 90 8.67 0.71 -2.30
N GLY A 91 7.45 0.52 -1.81
CA GLY A 91 6.28 0.28 -2.66
C GLY A 91 5.83 1.53 -3.41
N LEU A 92 5.73 2.69 -2.73
CA LEU A 92 5.26 3.94 -3.35
C LEU A 92 6.26 4.49 -4.38
N VAL A 93 7.57 4.46 -4.09
CA VAL A 93 8.62 4.87 -5.04
C VAL A 93 8.60 4.02 -6.31
N ARG A 94 8.28 2.72 -6.18
CA ARG A 94 8.15 1.79 -7.30
C ARG A 94 6.79 1.84 -7.99
N GLY A 95 5.88 2.72 -7.57
CA GLY A 95 4.52 2.78 -8.11
C GLY A 95 3.76 1.46 -7.91
N ARG A 96 3.87 0.81 -6.74
CA ARG A 96 3.23 -0.48 -6.48
C ARG A 96 2.10 -0.38 -5.49
N ARG A 97 1.05 -1.18 -5.71
CA ARG A 97 -0.09 -1.30 -4.80
C ARG A 97 0.30 -1.77 -3.41
N THR A 98 1.36 -2.58 -3.29
CA THR A 98 1.96 -2.91 -1.99
C THR A 98 2.39 -1.68 -1.19
N GLY A 99 2.77 -0.58 -1.84
CA GLY A 99 3.12 0.68 -1.16
C GLY A 99 1.92 1.31 -0.46
N LEU A 100 0.75 1.30 -1.08
CA LEU A 100 -0.49 1.80 -0.46
C LEU A 100 -0.98 0.87 0.68
N ILE A 101 -0.82 -0.45 0.51
CA ILE A 101 -1.11 -1.43 1.57
C ILE A 101 -0.18 -1.19 2.76
N GLY A 102 1.12 -1.05 2.50
CA GLY A 102 2.13 -0.69 3.49
C GLY A 102 1.77 0.60 4.21
N SER A 103 1.38 1.64 3.46
CA SER A 103 1.03 2.94 4.01
C SER A 103 -0.16 2.84 4.96
N ALA A 104 -1.21 2.11 4.57
CA ALA A 104 -2.36 1.88 5.43
C ALA A 104 -1.98 1.08 6.71
N ALA A 105 -1.11 0.08 6.58
CA ALA A 105 -0.62 -0.70 7.72
C ALA A 105 0.25 0.15 8.67
N ALA A 106 1.18 0.93 8.13
CA ALA A 106 2.00 1.86 8.88
C ALA A 106 1.14 2.88 9.64
N ALA A 107 0.16 3.49 8.95
CA ALA A 107 -0.79 4.41 9.57
C ALA A 107 -1.54 3.76 10.74
N GLY A 108 -1.96 2.51 10.60
CA GLY A 108 -2.60 1.75 11.69
C GLY A 108 -1.67 1.50 12.88
N LEU A 109 -0.41 1.11 12.64
CA LEU A 109 0.58 0.89 13.70
C LEU A 109 0.90 2.18 14.45
N PHE A 110 1.11 3.28 13.74
CA PHE A 110 1.36 4.58 14.36
C PHE A 110 0.14 5.11 15.11
N LEU A 111 -1.07 4.96 14.55
CA LEU A 111 -2.30 5.31 15.25
C LEU A 111 -2.47 4.53 16.55
N PHE A 112 -2.20 3.21 16.51
CA PHE A 112 -2.20 2.38 17.71
C PHE A 112 -1.15 2.85 18.72
N GLY A 113 0.05 3.20 18.26
CA GLY A 113 1.09 3.81 19.08
C GLY A 113 0.63 5.10 19.76
N SER A 114 0.06 6.03 19.01
CA SER A 114 -0.45 7.30 19.54
C SER A 114 -1.54 7.13 20.62
N ILE A 115 -2.27 6.01 20.61
CA ILE A 115 -3.25 5.67 21.65
C ILE A 115 -2.54 5.01 22.85
N MET A 116 -1.73 3.98 22.60
CA MET A 116 -1.18 3.13 23.65
C MET A 116 -0.03 3.79 24.42
N CYS A 117 0.77 4.63 23.77
CA CYS A 117 1.88 5.36 24.38
C CYS A 117 1.42 6.21 25.58
N PRO A 118 0.39 7.06 25.48
CA PRO A 118 -0.11 7.80 26.64
C PRO A 118 -0.92 6.91 27.60
N VAL A 119 -1.75 5.97 27.10
CA VAL A 119 -2.59 5.11 27.95
C VAL A 119 -1.76 4.23 28.89
N SER A 120 -0.60 3.76 28.43
CA SER A 120 0.33 2.98 29.25
C SER A 120 1.19 3.82 30.19
N GLY A 121 1.10 5.16 30.11
CA GLY A 121 1.98 6.08 30.84
C GLY A 121 3.43 6.09 30.32
N HIS A 122 3.69 5.53 29.13
CA HIS A 122 5.03 5.42 28.57
C HIS A 122 5.64 6.79 28.24
N HIS A 123 4.83 7.73 27.74
CA HIS A 123 5.23 9.13 27.58
C HIS A 123 4.59 9.96 28.69
N GLY A 124 5.43 10.63 29.47
CA GLY A 124 4.96 11.51 30.54
C GLY A 124 4.38 12.79 29.96
N GLY A 125 3.18 13.18 30.40
CA GLY A 125 2.52 14.42 30.00
C GLY A 125 1.23 14.20 29.21
N VAL A 126 0.09 14.51 29.85
CA VAL A 126 -1.23 14.54 29.20
C VAL A 126 -1.39 15.90 28.52
N GLY A 127 -1.06 15.96 27.21
CA GLY A 127 -1.23 17.15 26.38
C GLY A 127 -2.06 16.84 25.14
N ALA A 128 -2.24 17.81 24.23
CA ALA A 128 -3.01 17.60 22.99
C ALA A 128 -2.27 16.82 21.89
N TRP A 129 -0.98 16.52 22.09
CA TRP A 129 -0.09 15.93 21.07
C TRP A 129 -0.61 14.63 20.47
N TRP A 130 -1.09 13.70 21.30
CA TRP A 130 -1.62 12.41 20.86
C TRP A 130 -2.88 12.54 20.01
N PHE A 131 -3.75 13.54 20.25
CA PHE A 131 -4.90 13.80 19.36
C PHE A 131 -4.45 14.27 17.98
N VAL A 132 -3.41 15.10 17.90
CA VAL A 132 -2.83 15.54 16.63
C VAL A 132 -2.24 14.35 15.88
N GLN A 133 -1.48 13.51 16.57
CA GLN A 133 -0.92 12.28 15.99
C GLN A 133 -2.03 11.33 15.51
N MET A 134 -3.04 11.07 16.34
CA MET A 134 -4.19 10.23 15.99
C MET A 134 -4.90 10.75 14.74
N ALA A 135 -5.20 12.05 14.70
CA ALA A 135 -5.87 12.67 13.55
C ALA A 135 -5.04 12.52 12.26
N GLY A 136 -3.73 12.81 12.32
CA GLY A 136 -2.89 12.73 11.13
C GLY A 136 -2.62 11.30 10.66
N PHE A 137 -2.39 10.34 11.56
CA PHE A 137 -2.25 8.93 11.18
C PHE A 137 -3.57 8.34 10.67
N ALA A 138 -4.71 8.71 11.26
CA ALA A 138 -6.01 8.35 10.72
C ALA A 138 -6.23 8.93 9.32
N ALA A 139 -5.86 10.19 9.09
CA ALA A 139 -5.94 10.83 7.78
C ALA A 139 -5.04 10.14 6.73
N LEU A 140 -3.78 9.84 7.08
CA LEU A 140 -2.87 9.09 6.22
C LEU A 140 -3.42 7.70 5.87
N GLY A 141 -3.99 7.00 6.84
CA GLY A 141 -4.67 5.72 6.63
C GLY A 141 -5.87 5.87 5.68
N ALA A 142 -6.75 6.83 5.93
CA ALA A 142 -7.91 7.10 5.09
C ALA A 142 -7.52 7.45 3.65
N LEU A 143 -6.51 8.31 3.46
CA LEU A 143 -5.97 8.66 2.14
C LEU A 143 -5.39 7.44 1.42
N SER A 144 -4.67 6.58 2.14
CA SER A 144 -4.12 5.33 1.59
C SER A 144 -5.24 4.40 1.11
N LEU A 145 -6.30 4.24 1.91
CA LEU A 145 -7.47 3.44 1.56
C LEU A 145 -8.24 4.04 0.38
N ALA A 146 -8.43 5.36 0.36
CA ALA A 146 -9.09 6.08 -0.73
C ALA A 146 -8.31 5.92 -2.05
N ALA A 147 -6.99 6.13 -2.02
CA ALA A 147 -6.12 5.91 -3.17
C ALA A 147 -6.25 4.48 -3.71
N MET A 148 -6.26 3.46 -2.84
CA MET A 148 -6.48 2.07 -3.26
C MET A 148 -7.85 1.83 -3.93
N ARG A 149 -8.90 2.52 -3.49
CA ARG A 149 -10.24 2.43 -4.10
C ARG A 149 -10.27 3.10 -5.47
N LEU A 150 -9.67 4.28 -5.58
CA LEU A 150 -9.60 5.02 -6.85
C LEU A 150 -8.77 4.27 -7.90
N SER A 151 -7.65 3.66 -7.51
CA SER A 151 -6.84 2.82 -8.42
C SER A 151 -7.56 1.55 -8.90
N ARG A 152 -8.69 1.18 -8.28
CA ARG A 152 -9.56 0.08 -8.75
C ARG A 152 -10.68 0.56 -9.67
N SER A 153 -11.11 1.81 -9.54
CA SER A 153 -12.24 2.38 -10.29
C SER A 153 -11.85 2.96 -11.65
N ASN A 154 -10.57 3.30 -11.84
CA ASN A 154 -10.05 3.82 -13.11
C ASN A 154 -9.66 2.71 -14.10
N LYS A 155 -10.26 1.52 -13.95
CA LYS A 155 -10.09 0.32 -14.75
C LYS A 155 -11.45 -0.18 -15.19
#